data_AF-A0A534YR42-F1
#
_entry.id   AF-A0A534YR42-F1
#
_cell.length_a   1.000
_cell.length_b   1.000
_cell.length_c   1.000
_cell.angle_alpha   90.00
_cell.angle_beta   90.00
_cell.angle_gamma   90.00
#
_symmetry.space_group_name_H-M   'P 1'
#
loop_
_entity.id
_entity.type
_entity.pdbx_description
1 polymer ?
#
loop_
_entity_poly.entity_id
_entity_poly.type
_entity_poly.pdbx_seq_one_letter_code
_entity_poly.pdbx_strand_id
1 'polypeptide(L)'
;MSSRPDRRVTVRPVGSPTGSRCEPATLPPAVLWGIVLLALAVRLLYILSVRSAVFFTYLQTEAARYHEWATLILQSTPPTPPYDEPPGYGYFVAAVYRVFGAQVLPVALVQALLGAVSCGLIAGIAAHWFATRAGALAGLIAALYGPLIYYTGKLEPPIVFICVVLLAMRTMLPRRPRTPRWTIVGALWALAMVFRVEAAFALPVVALDVGRRGGREALLRVAAPLVVLVALAVTINLRVGHQFAVFTSAPGLMLWLGNDADADGVNPFLSPSRERIAQDIGVRAPDAAAADVMFMRRVLRFWFGQPRQATALLWKKFLWTWNDRELSNTGDPDWETAQSWFFRRPLFPPGLGIMLPLALAGGLLLGSGWCDVPLLAAPLAVALAAPVVFFTNGRLRLIGATSLAILAALALRRLPALLREPRAHGRLLARAALGIAAGSYLGWSDPFGIRSYEIAELTVNRAILERAAGEVEPAVRDLRRALALNPNDTVAWLHLGLAEEQRGEDLAALGAYLDGLARVPAERPTVAYMDALSEAPADRALQAAAARFLRRRGSDARLLPAFVEASDEGRRALRADMLRSIARY
;
A
#
# COMPACT_ATOMS: atom_id res chain seq x y z
N MET A 1 25.81 -41.60 66.20
CA MET A 1 25.91 -41.61 64.72
C MET A 1 24.67 -40.94 64.15
N SER A 2 24.86 -39.76 63.55
CA SER A 2 23.81 -38.85 63.08
C SER A 2 23.64 -39.01 61.57
N SER A 3 22.46 -39.42 61.11
CA SER A 3 22.13 -39.62 59.70
C SER A 3 21.52 -38.34 59.11
N ARG A 4 22.28 -37.67 58.24
CA ARG A 4 21.81 -36.58 57.36
C ARG A 4 20.87 -37.12 56.28
N PRO A 5 19.81 -36.40 55.89
CA PRO A 5 19.06 -36.73 54.68
C PRO A 5 19.69 -36.07 53.45
N ASP A 6 19.75 -36.84 52.36
CA ASP A 6 20.21 -36.47 51.02
C ASP A 6 19.46 -35.25 50.47
N ARG A 7 20.19 -34.16 50.18
CA ARG A 7 19.70 -33.07 49.34
C ARG A 7 19.77 -33.50 47.87
N ARG A 8 18.68 -34.10 47.36
CA ARG A 8 18.45 -34.15 45.91
C ARG A 8 18.27 -32.72 45.39
N VAL A 9 19.27 -32.25 44.65
CA VAL A 9 19.19 -31.01 43.87
C VAL A 9 18.16 -31.24 42.75
N THR A 10 16.91 -30.85 43.00
CA THR A 10 15.90 -30.71 41.95
C THR A 10 16.30 -29.55 41.06
N VAL A 11 16.86 -29.86 39.89
CA VAL A 11 16.99 -28.93 38.77
C VAL A 11 15.57 -28.45 38.43
N ARG A 12 15.26 -27.18 38.73
CA ARG A 12 13.99 -26.57 38.33
C ARG A 12 13.92 -26.57 36.80
N PRO A 13 12.83 -27.08 36.19
CA PRO A 13 12.66 -26.96 34.76
C PRO A 13 12.57 -25.48 34.38
N VAL A 14 13.38 -25.08 33.39
CA VAL A 14 13.29 -23.77 32.76
C VAL A 14 11.89 -23.63 32.15
N GLY A 15 11.08 -22.78 32.79
CA GLY A 15 9.77 -22.26 32.40
C GLY A 15 9.02 -22.96 31.26
N SER A 16 8.10 -23.85 31.63
CA SER A 16 6.90 -24.06 30.81
C SER A 16 6.09 -22.76 30.75
N PRO A 17 5.36 -22.46 29.64
CA PRO A 17 4.51 -21.27 29.57
C PRO A 17 3.32 -21.30 30.53
N THR A 18 3.10 -22.42 31.22
CA THR A 18 1.84 -22.71 31.94
C THR A 18 1.94 -22.61 33.46
N GLY A 19 3.06 -22.16 34.01
CA GLY A 19 3.36 -22.34 35.45
C GLY A 19 3.70 -21.10 36.28
N SER A 20 3.44 -19.87 35.82
CA SER A 20 3.40 -18.68 36.68
C SER A 20 2.70 -17.57 35.92
N ARG A 21 1.50 -17.19 36.37
CA ARG A 21 0.74 -16.07 35.80
C ARG A 21 1.53 -14.78 36.03
N CYS A 22 2.42 -14.42 35.09
CA CYS A 22 2.98 -13.08 35.05
C CYS A 22 1.81 -12.09 35.01
N GLU A 23 1.81 -11.16 35.95
CA GLU A 23 1.00 -9.97 35.81
C GLU A 23 1.35 -9.29 34.48
N PRO A 24 0.35 -8.75 33.75
CA PRO A 24 0.61 -8.06 32.50
C PRO A 24 1.58 -6.92 32.77
N ALA A 25 2.79 -7.02 32.21
CA ALA A 25 3.82 -6.02 32.43
C ALA A 25 3.43 -4.73 31.69
N THR A 26 3.58 -3.59 32.38
CA THR A 26 3.49 -2.27 31.78
C THR A 26 4.89 -1.75 31.50
N LEU A 27 5.05 -1.03 30.39
CA LEU A 27 6.28 -0.28 30.14
C LEU A 27 6.34 0.90 31.11
N PRO A 28 7.51 1.17 31.73
CA PRO A 28 7.72 2.42 32.43
C PRO A 28 7.40 3.60 31.51
N PRO A 29 6.68 4.63 31.98
CA PRO A 29 6.31 5.78 31.14
C PRO A 29 7.50 6.42 30.43
N ALA A 30 8.66 6.50 31.08
CA ALA A 30 9.89 7.03 30.48
C ALA A 30 10.36 6.22 29.25
N VAL A 31 10.28 4.88 29.30
CA VAL A 31 10.65 4.03 28.17
C VAL A 31 9.64 4.17 27.03
N LEU A 32 8.34 4.21 27.36
CA LEU A 32 7.28 4.39 26.37
C LEU A 32 7.42 5.73 25.64
N TRP A 33 7.56 6.83 26.40
CA TRP A 33 7.76 8.16 25.82
C TRP A 33 9.09 8.27 25.08
N GLY A 34 10.16 7.63 25.56
CA GLY A 34 11.43 7.54 24.84
C GLY A 34 11.28 6.92 23.44
N ILE A 35 10.50 5.84 23.32
CA ILE A 35 10.19 5.20 22.03
C ILE A 35 9.38 6.14 21.13
N VAL A 36 8.33 6.77 21.67
CA VAL A 36 7.48 7.69 20.89
C VAL A 36 8.29 8.89 20.40
N LEU A 37 9.11 9.49 21.26
CA LEU A 37 9.94 10.64 20.91
C LEU A 37 11.02 10.28 19.89
N LEU A 38 11.68 9.12 20.06
CA LEU A 38 12.62 8.60 19.05
C LEU A 38 11.93 8.35 17.71
N ALA A 39 10.78 7.68 17.73
CA ALA A 39 10.01 7.38 16.53
C ALA A 39 9.54 8.64 15.80
N LEU A 40 9.14 9.68 16.56
CA LEU A 40 8.79 10.99 16.04
C LEU A 40 10.01 11.68 15.43
N ALA A 41 11.13 11.73 16.15
CA ALA A 41 12.36 12.35 15.68
C ALA A 41 12.84 11.73 14.35
N VAL A 42 12.86 10.40 14.24
CA VAL A 42 13.22 9.68 13.01
C VAL A 42 12.30 10.05 11.84
N ARG A 43 10.98 10.15 12.08
CA ARG A 43 10.00 10.53 11.06
C ARG A 43 10.13 12.00 10.64
N LEU A 44 10.38 12.89 11.59
CA LEU A 44 10.61 14.31 11.32
C LEU A 44 11.90 14.53 10.53
N LEU A 45 12.98 13.80 10.85
CA LEU A 45 14.21 13.81 10.06
C LEU A 45 13.97 13.31 8.64
N TYR A 46 13.20 12.24 8.47
CA TYR A 46 12.81 11.76 7.14
C TYR A 46 12.01 12.80 6.37
N ILE A 47 10.95 13.38 6.95
CA ILE A 47 10.15 14.44 6.30
C ILE A 47 11.02 15.64 5.95
N LEU A 48 11.89 16.09 6.86
CA LEU A 48 12.84 17.17 6.59
C LEU A 48 13.76 16.82 5.41
N SER A 49 14.10 15.55 5.25
CA SER A 49 14.97 15.09 4.16
C SER A 49 14.32 15.01 2.79
N VAL A 50 12.99 14.86 2.73
CA VAL A 50 12.25 14.72 1.46
C VAL A 50 11.33 15.91 1.18
N ARG A 51 11.25 16.92 2.05
CA ARG A 51 10.33 18.06 1.87
C ARG A 51 10.53 18.84 0.57
N SER A 52 11.73 18.80 -0.01
CA SER A 52 12.08 19.42 -1.30
C SER A 52 12.18 18.41 -2.43
N ALA A 53 11.91 17.12 -2.17
CA ALA A 53 11.90 16.10 -3.19
C ALA A 53 10.68 16.30 -4.10
N VAL A 54 10.85 15.96 -5.37
CA VAL A 54 9.88 16.29 -6.43
C VAL A 54 8.57 15.54 -6.21
N PHE A 55 8.64 14.27 -5.78
CA PHE A 55 7.45 13.47 -5.48
C PHE A 55 6.65 14.00 -4.27
N PHE A 56 7.27 14.83 -3.43
CA PHE A 56 6.62 15.41 -2.25
C PHE A 56 5.84 16.69 -2.59
N THR A 57 6.29 17.43 -3.60
CA THR A 57 5.68 18.68 -4.05
C THR A 57 4.75 18.49 -5.25
N TYR A 58 5.12 17.62 -6.20
CA TYR A 58 4.31 17.27 -7.36
C TYR A 58 3.59 15.96 -7.10
N LEU A 59 2.31 16.07 -6.79
CA LEU A 59 1.45 14.93 -6.52
C LEU A 59 0.99 14.28 -7.82
N GLN A 60 0.99 12.96 -7.84
CA GLN A 60 0.51 12.15 -8.96
C GLN A 60 -0.39 11.04 -8.43
N THR A 61 -1.21 10.46 -9.31
CA THR A 61 -1.99 9.23 -9.04
C THR A 61 -2.85 9.33 -7.75
N GLU A 62 -2.67 8.43 -6.79
CA GLU A 62 -3.43 8.38 -5.53
C GLU A 62 -3.21 9.64 -4.67
N ALA A 63 -1.98 10.16 -4.59
CA ALA A 63 -1.70 11.35 -3.80
C ALA A 63 -2.41 12.59 -4.40
N ALA A 64 -2.39 12.73 -5.74
CA ALA A 64 -3.13 13.79 -6.41
C ALA A 64 -4.64 13.66 -6.16
N ARG A 65 -5.17 12.44 -6.27
CA ARG A 65 -6.58 12.13 -6.01
C ARG A 65 -7.00 12.51 -4.58
N TYR A 66 -6.23 12.16 -3.56
CA TYR A 66 -6.59 12.52 -2.18
C TYR A 66 -6.49 14.04 -1.91
N HIS A 67 -5.55 14.72 -2.56
CA HIS A 67 -5.47 16.18 -2.50
C HIS A 67 -6.70 16.86 -3.14
N GLU A 68 -7.08 16.41 -4.34
CA GLU A 68 -8.27 16.90 -5.04
C GLU A 68 -9.55 16.60 -4.24
N TRP A 69 -9.70 15.36 -3.76
CA TRP A 69 -10.84 14.93 -2.96
C TRP A 69 -10.99 15.79 -1.70
N ALA A 70 -9.89 16.07 -1.00
CA ALA A 70 -9.89 16.94 0.17
C ALA A 70 -10.28 18.38 -0.16
N THR A 71 -9.80 18.90 -1.29
CA THR A 71 -10.12 20.26 -1.77
C THR A 71 -11.60 20.39 -2.13
N LEU A 72 -12.15 19.40 -2.83
CA LEU A 72 -13.58 19.32 -3.17
C LEU A 72 -14.47 19.25 -1.91
N ILE A 73 -14.05 18.50 -0.88
CA ILE A 73 -14.75 18.47 0.41
C ILE A 73 -14.78 19.86 1.06
N LEU A 74 -13.66 20.60 1.05
CA LEU A 74 -13.58 21.95 1.62
C LEU A 74 -14.41 22.97 0.83
N GLN A 75 -14.60 22.75 -0.47
CA GLN A 75 -15.45 23.55 -1.35
C GLN A 75 -16.94 23.18 -1.22
N SER A 76 -17.30 22.25 -0.33
CA SER A 76 -18.68 21.74 -0.16
C SER A 76 -19.22 21.03 -1.41
N THR A 77 -18.34 20.52 -2.26
CA THR A 77 -18.67 19.73 -3.46
C THR A 77 -17.96 18.38 -3.41
N PRO A 78 -18.15 17.55 -2.36
CA PRO A 78 -17.44 16.28 -2.24
C PRO A 78 -17.80 15.36 -3.42
N PRO A 79 -16.88 14.48 -3.84
CA PRO A 79 -17.17 13.40 -4.75
C PRO A 79 -18.40 12.60 -4.33
N THR A 80 -19.10 12.13 -5.35
CA THR A 80 -20.36 11.41 -5.19
C THR A 80 -20.09 9.90 -5.06
N PRO A 81 -20.78 9.22 -4.15
CA PRO A 81 -20.73 7.76 -4.03
C PRO A 81 -21.44 7.08 -5.22
N PRO A 82 -21.23 5.77 -5.45
CA PRO A 82 -20.31 4.90 -4.70
C PRO A 82 -18.85 5.27 -4.95
N TYR A 83 -18.05 5.20 -3.89
CA TYR A 83 -16.62 5.53 -3.96
C TYR A 83 -15.82 4.32 -4.42
N ASP A 84 -14.86 4.53 -5.33
CA ASP A 84 -13.94 3.46 -5.76
C ASP A 84 -12.95 3.07 -4.66
N GLU A 85 -12.66 4.00 -3.76
CA GLU A 85 -11.81 3.82 -2.58
C GLU A 85 -12.54 4.18 -1.28
N PRO A 86 -12.08 3.65 -0.13
CA PRO A 86 -12.64 4.03 1.16
C PRO A 86 -12.51 5.54 1.42
N PRO A 87 -13.59 6.24 1.81
CA PRO A 87 -13.60 7.70 1.86
C PRO A 87 -12.81 8.29 3.03
N GLY A 88 -12.47 7.47 4.04
CA GLY A 88 -11.93 7.95 5.31
C GLY A 88 -10.67 8.80 5.20
N TYR A 89 -9.78 8.45 4.27
CA TYR A 89 -8.53 9.18 4.12
C TYR A 89 -8.72 10.56 3.46
N GLY A 90 -9.60 10.69 2.45
CA GLY A 90 -9.94 11.98 1.86
C GLY A 90 -10.51 12.96 2.90
N TYR A 91 -11.41 12.49 3.77
CA TYR A 91 -11.93 13.30 4.89
C TYR A 91 -10.87 13.62 5.94
N PHE A 92 -9.95 12.71 6.22
CA PHE A 92 -8.82 12.98 7.12
C PHE A 92 -7.92 14.10 6.56
N VAL A 93 -7.55 14.03 5.28
CA VAL A 93 -6.77 15.09 4.62
C VAL A 93 -7.52 16.42 4.63
N ALA A 94 -8.81 16.41 4.29
CA ALA A 94 -9.66 17.61 4.35
C ALA A 94 -9.69 18.24 5.76
N ALA A 95 -9.77 17.41 6.80
CA ALA A 95 -9.77 17.90 8.18
C ALA A 95 -8.45 18.59 8.56
N VAL A 96 -7.31 18.06 8.10
CA VAL A 96 -6.00 18.70 8.30
C VAL A 96 -5.90 20.00 7.48
N TYR A 97 -6.33 19.97 6.22
CA TYR A 97 -6.31 21.13 5.33
C TYR A 97 -7.18 22.28 5.84
N ARG A 98 -8.30 21.97 6.50
CA ARG A 98 -9.16 22.98 7.12
C ARG A 98 -8.45 23.80 8.21
N VAL A 99 -7.46 23.21 8.89
CA VAL A 99 -6.75 23.86 10.01
C VAL A 99 -5.47 24.54 9.54
N PHE A 100 -4.72 23.91 8.63
CA PHE A 100 -3.36 24.34 8.25
C PHE A 100 -3.24 24.83 6.80
N GLY A 101 -4.34 24.83 6.04
CA GLY A 101 -4.36 25.10 4.60
C GLY A 101 -4.09 23.86 3.74
N ALA A 102 -4.36 23.96 2.44
CA ALA A 102 -4.24 22.88 1.46
C ALA A 102 -2.78 22.54 1.12
N GLN A 103 -2.04 22.04 2.11
CA GLN A 103 -0.62 21.73 2.01
C GLN A 103 -0.33 20.29 2.48
N VAL A 104 0.52 19.58 1.76
CA VAL A 104 0.88 18.18 2.08
C VAL A 104 1.73 18.06 3.35
N LEU A 105 2.60 19.04 3.62
CA LEU A 105 3.50 19.00 4.78
C LEU A 105 2.78 18.85 6.13
N PRO A 106 1.73 19.64 6.46
CA PRO A 106 0.92 19.41 7.65
C PRO A 106 0.37 17.98 7.78
N VAL A 107 -0.07 17.37 6.67
CA VAL A 107 -0.58 15.99 6.68
C VAL A 107 0.55 15.02 7.03
N ALA A 108 1.72 15.16 6.41
CA ALA A 108 2.90 14.35 6.73
C ALA A 108 3.30 14.48 8.21
N LEU A 109 3.22 15.68 8.80
CA LEU A 109 3.51 15.92 10.22
C LEU A 109 2.49 15.23 11.15
N VAL A 110 1.20 15.32 10.84
CA VAL A 110 0.16 14.61 11.60
C VAL A 110 0.36 13.08 11.48
N GLN A 111 0.68 12.58 10.29
CA GLN A 111 1.01 11.17 10.10
C GLN A 111 2.28 10.77 10.86
N ALA A 112 3.29 11.62 10.94
CA ALA A 112 4.48 11.34 11.74
C ALA A 112 4.14 11.16 13.23
N LEU A 113 3.24 11.99 13.77
CA LEU A 113 2.74 11.84 15.14
C LEU A 113 1.97 10.52 15.31
N LEU A 114 1.04 10.20 14.40
CA LEU A 114 0.27 8.95 14.45
C LEU A 114 1.17 7.71 14.31
N GLY A 115 2.20 7.78 13.46
CA GLY A 115 3.22 6.75 13.30
C GLY A 115 4.06 6.56 14.56
N ALA A 116 4.45 7.65 15.22
CA ALA A 116 5.17 7.59 16.49
C ALA A 116 4.33 7.00 17.63
N VAL A 117 3.06 7.40 17.73
CA VAL A 117 2.08 6.80 18.65
C VAL A 117 1.91 5.31 18.37
N SER A 118 1.87 4.91 17.10
CA SER A 118 1.79 3.50 16.68
C SER A 118 2.99 2.69 17.20
N CYS A 119 4.21 3.22 17.15
CA CYS A 119 5.39 2.56 17.75
C CYS A 119 5.24 2.37 19.27
N GLY A 120 4.69 3.36 19.97
CA GLY A 120 4.37 3.26 21.41
C GLY A 120 3.29 2.21 21.69
N LEU A 121 2.25 2.12 20.86
CA LEU A 121 1.20 1.10 20.98
C LEU A 121 1.76 -0.31 20.75
N ILE A 122 2.61 -0.49 19.73
CA ILE A 122 3.33 -1.76 19.47
C ILE A 122 4.14 -2.16 20.71
N ALA A 123 4.89 -1.21 21.29
CA ALA A 123 5.67 -1.46 22.49
C ALA A 123 4.79 -1.88 23.68
N GLY A 124 3.68 -1.17 23.91
CA GLY A 124 2.72 -1.48 24.97
C GLY A 124 2.05 -2.84 24.81
N ILE A 125 1.65 -3.19 23.58
CA ILE A 125 1.04 -4.50 23.27
C ILE A 125 2.06 -5.63 23.49
N ALA A 126 3.29 -5.48 22.99
CA ALA A 126 4.35 -6.45 23.22
C ALA A 126 4.72 -6.60 24.70
N ALA A 127 4.78 -5.50 25.47
CA ALA A 127 5.07 -5.55 26.90
C ALA A 127 4.03 -6.36 27.67
N HIS A 128 2.74 -6.17 27.32
CA HIS A 128 1.63 -6.87 27.94
C HIS A 128 1.75 -8.39 27.82
N TRP A 129 2.17 -8.91 26.66
CA TRP A 129 2.29 -10.35 26.42
C TRP A 129 3.68 -10.94 26.74
N PHE A 130 4.74 -10.18 26.52
CA PHE A 130 6.11 -10.70 26.48
C PHE A 130 7.10 -9.98 27.39
N ALA A 131 6.60 -9.19 28.36
CA ALA A 131 7.34 -8.37 29.32
C ALA A 131 7.99 -7.11 28.73
N THR A 132 8.36 -6.19 29.63
CA THR A 132 8.88 -4.84 29.32
C THR A 132 10.02 -4.82 28.31
N ARG A 133 10.98 -5.76 28.40
CA ARG A 133 12.11 -5.83 27.45
C ARG A 133 11.66 -6.15 26.02
N ALA A 134 10.72 -7.07 25.83
CA ALA A 134 10.15 -7.32 24.50
C ALA A 134 9.35 -6.12 24.01
N GLY A 135 8.63 -5.44 24.91
CA GLY A 135 7.95 -4.17 24.60
C GLY A 135 8.90 -3.11 24.03
N ALA A 136 10.01 -2.86 24.74
CA ALA A 136 10.99 -1.87 24.31
C ALA A 136 11.62 -2.22 22.95
N LEU A 137 12.00 -3.50 22.76
CA LEU A 137 12.56 -3.98 21.50
C LEU A 137 11.54 -3.87 20.35
N ALA A 138 10.27 -4.23 20.56
CA ALA A 138 9.24 -4.17 19.51
C ALA A 138 8.99 -2.72 19.07
N GLY A 139 8.90 -1.79 20.03
CA GLY A 139 8.79 -0.37 19.76
C GLY A 139 9.98 0.19 18.98
N LEU A 140 11.20 -0.21 19.36
CA LEU A 140 12.43 0.21 18.68
C LEU A 140 12.50 -0.34 17.24
N ILE A 141 12.19 -1.61 17.03
CA ILE A 141 12.13 -2.22 15.70
C ILE A 141 11.14 -1.46 14.82
N ALA A 142 9.92 -1.21 15.32
CA ALA A 142 8.90 -0.46 14.58
C ALA A 142 9.27 1.02 14.35
N ALA A 143 10.01 1.64 15.28
CA ALA A 143 10.45 3.02 15.16
C ALA A 143 11.47 3.21 14.02
N LEU A 144 12.32 2.19 13.79
CA LEU A 144 13.40 2.20 12.81
C LEU A 144 13.06 1.49 11.50
N TYR A 145 11.94 0.77 11.42
CA TYR A 145 11.56 0.01 10.23
C TYR A 145 11.25 0.92 9.04
N GLY A 146 11.97 0.72 7.93
CA GLY A 146 12.00 1.64 6.79
C GLY A 146 10.67 1.94 6.16
N PRO A 147 9.87 0.95 5.75
CA PRO A 147 8.54 1.18 5.18
C PRO A 147 7.62 1.99 6.10
N LEU A 148 7.65 1.78 7.43
CA LEU A 148 6.86 2.58 8.38
C LEU A 148 7.32 4.03 8.51
N ILE A 149 8.54 4.35 8.10
CA ILE A 149 9.06 5.72 8.02
C ILE A 149 8.73 6.31 6.64
N TYR A 150 8.97 5.56 5.56
CA TYR A 150 8.70 5.98 4.19
C TYR A 150 7.24 6.44 3.99
N TYR A 151 6.28 5.61 4.43
CA TYR A 151 4.86 5.93 4.28
C TYR A 151 4.37 7.10 5.16
N THR A 152 5.17 7.66 6.08
CA THR A 152 4.77 8.90 6.78
C THR A 152 4.86 10.13 5.89
N GLY A 153 5.73 10.10 4.89
CA GLY A 153 5.89 11.17 3.91
C GLY A 153 4.98 11.06 2.69
N LYS A 154 4.20 9.98 2.59
CA LYS A 154 3.24 9.75 1.48
C LYS A 154 1.85 10.22 1.90
N LEU A 155 1.13 10.85 0.97
CA LEU A 155 -0.27 11.23 1.15
C LEU A 155 -1.16 10.00 0.91
N GLU A 156 -1.08 9.02 1.81
CA GLU A 156 -1.75 7.73 1.71
C GLU A 156 -2.32 7.25 3.07
N PRO A 157 -3.30 6.32 3.07
CA PRO A 157 -3.97 5.86 4.30
C PRO A 157 -3.19 5.01 5.31
N PRO A 158 -2.07 4.31 5.00
CA PRO A 158 -1.66 3.18 5.83
C PRO A 158 -1.23 3.56 7.25
N ILE A 159 -0.67 4.76 7.48
CA ILE A 159 -0.24 5.19 8.82
C ILE A 159 -1.43 5.43 9.74
N VAL A 160 -2.47 6.11 9.26
CA VAL A 160 -3.70 6.36 10.02
C VAL A 160 -4.41 5.03 10.31
N PHE A 161 -4.52 4.18 9.28
CA PHE A 161 -5.09 2.84 9.40
C PHE A 161 -4.38 1.98 10.46
N ILE A 162 -3.04 1.92 10.43
CA ILE A 162 -2.23 1.16 11.39
C ILE A 162 -2.48 1.66 12.82
N CYS A 163 -2.51 2.98 13.03
CA CYS A 163 -2.77 3.57 14.34
C CYS A 163 -4.14 3.14 14.89
N VAL A 164 -5.19 3.20 14.07
CA VAL A 164 -6.55 2.81 14.47
C VAL A 164 -6.63 1.31 14.81
N VAL A 165 -6.01 0.43 14.00
CA VAL A 165 -5.96 -1.02 14.28
C VAL A 165 -5.21 -1.30 15.57
N LEU A 166 -4.08 -0.64 15.83
CA LEU A 166 -3.33 -0.80 17.07
C LEU A 166 -4.09 -0.30 18.30
N LEU A 167 -4.87 0.78 18.17
CA LEU A 167 -5.79 1.23 19.21
C LEU A 167 -6.86 0.16 19.48
N ALA A 168 -7.48 -0.40 18.43
CA ALA A 168 -8.43 -1.48 18.56
C ALA A 168 -7.81 -2.66 19.33
N MET A 169 -6.61 -3.10 18.92
CA MET A 169 -5.91 -4.19 19.59
C MET A 169 -5.59 -3.87 21.05
N ARG A 170 -5.10 -2.67 21.35
CA ARG A 170 -4.76 -2.23 22.70
C ARG A 170 -5.97 -2.22 23.63
N THR A 171 -7.15 -1.85 23.12
CA THR A 171 -8.40 -1.86 23.89
C THR A 171 -8.91 -3.27 24.23
N MET A 172 -8.49 -4.29 23.46
CA MET A 172 -8.85 -5.70 23.69
C MET A 172 -7.97 -6.44 24.72
N LEU A 173 -6.81 -5.87 25.09
CA LEU A 173 -5.86 -6.52 26.00
C LEU A 173 -6.33 -6.74 27.46
N PRO A 174 -7.17 -5.89 28.09
CA PRO A 174 -7.61 -6.11 29.46
C PRO A 174 -8.31 -7.48 29.63
N ARG A 175 -7.94 -8.26 30.65
CA ARG A 175 -8.43 -9.64 30.90
C ARG A 175 -9.96 -9.76 31.02
N ARG A 176 -10.63 -8.72 31.51
CA ARG A 176 -12.10 -8.62 31.54
C ARG A 176 -12.52 -7.28 30.95
N PRO A 177 -12.78 -7.23 29.64
CA PRO A 177 -13.29 -6.01 29.02
C PRO A 177 -14.67 -5.70 29.60
N ARG A 178 -14.88 -4.46 30.05
CA ARG A 178 -16.21 -3.98 30.40
C ARG A 178 -17.07 -3.99 29.14
N THR A 179 -18.36 -4.29 29.30
CA THR A 179 -19.31 -4.41 28.21
C THR A 179 -19.34 -3.25 27.20
N PRO A 180 -19.25 -1.94 27.59
CA PRO A 180 -19.15 -0.85 26.61
C PRO A 180 -17.82 -0.82 25.82
N ARG A 181 -16.75 -1.45 26.30
CA ARG A 181 -15.47 -1.51 25.57
C ARG A 181 -15.58 -2.32 24.28
N TRP A 182 -16.42 -3.35 24.25
CA TRP A 182 -16.64 -4.14 23.04
C TRP A 182 -17.26 -3.31 21.91
N THR A 183 -18.13 -2.36 22.25
CA THR A 183 -18.66 -1.39 21.29
C THR A 183 -17.56 -0.47 20.77
N ILE A 184 -16.63 -0.02 21.62
CA ILE A 184 -15.46 0.77 21.20
C ILE A 184 -14.55 -0.05 20.26
N VAL A 185 -14.32 -1.33 20.57
CA VAL A 185 -13.56 -2.24 19.69
C VAL A 185 -14.22 -2.33 18.31
N GLY A 186 -15.54 -2.56 18.26
CA GLY A 186 -16.30 -2.57 17.01
C GLY A 186 -16.22 -1.25 16.25
N ALA A 187 -16.32 -0.12 16.95
CA ALA A 187 -16.22 1.21 16.36
C ALA A 187 -14.83 1.50 15.79
N LEU A 188 -13.76 1.04 16.45
CA LEU A 188 -12.39 1.19 15.93
C LEU A 188 -12.13 0.30 14.71
N TRP A 189 -12.67 -0.93 14.67
CA TRP A 189 -12.59 -1.78 13.47
C TRP A 189 -13.44 -1.22 12.32
N ALA A 190 -14.62 -0.66 12.60
CA ALA A 190 -15.42 0.06 11.61
C ALA A 190 -14.66 1.28 11.08
N LEU A 191 -14.06 2.09 11.95
CA LEU A 191 -13.22 3.22 11.56
C LEU A 191 -12.01 2.76 10.72
N ALA A 192 -11.39 1.63 11.06
CA ALA A 192 -10.30 1.07 10.27
C ALA A 192 -10.78 0.69 8.85
N MET A 193 -11.98 0.12 8.70
CA MET A 193 -12.59 -0.17 7.39
C MET A 193 -12.90 1.08 6.57
N VAL A 194 -13.26 2.19 7.23
CA VAL A 194 -13.46 3.50 6.57
C VAL A 194 -12.18 4.05 5.96
N PHE A 195 -11.01 3.73 6.52
CA PHE A 195 -9.72 4.03 5.90
C PHE A 195 -9.31 2.98 4.87
N ARG A 196 -9.54 1.69 5.17
CA ARG A 196 -9.06 0.54 4.39
C ARG A 196 -9.96 -0.68 4.59
N VAL A 197 -10.71 -1.04 3.56
CA VAL A 197 -11.65 -2.20 3.57
C VAL A 197 -10.96 -3.53 3.89
N GLU A 198 -9.67 -3.64 3.63
CA GLU A 198 -8.86 -4.82 3.89
C GLU A 198 -8.81 -5.19 5.38
N ALA A 199 -9.15 -4.25 6.28
CA ALA A 199 -9.37 -4.52 7.69
C ALA A 199 -10.39 -5.67 7.93
N ALA A 200 -11.30 -5.90 6.97
CA ALA A 200 -12.24 -7.01 7.01
C ALA A 200 -11.56 -8.38 7.16
N PHE A 201 -10.35 -8.57 6.62
CA PHE A 201 -9.60 -9.83 6.73
C PHE A 201 -9.17 -10.16 8.16
N ALA A 202 -9.13 -9.18 9.06
CA ALA A 202 -8.87 -9.42 10.48
C ALA A 202 -10.11 -9.84 11.28
N LEU A 203 -11.33 -9.57 10.77
CA LEU A 203 -12.57 -9.76 11.52
C LEU A 203 -12.81 -11.20 12.00
N PRO A 204 -12.49 -12.27 11.25
CA PRO A 204 -12.62 -13.64 11.77
C PRO A 204 -11.75 -13.90 13.00
N VAL A 205 -10.52 -13.39 13.01
CA VAL A 205 -9.60 -13.51 14.15
C VAL A 205 -10.12 -12.71 15.35
N VAL A 206 -10.60 -11.48 15.10
CA VAL A 206 -11.18 -10.61 16.12
C VAL A 206 -12.43 -11.25 16.72
N ALA A 207 -13.35 -11.76 15.89
CA ALA A 207 -14.56 -12.42 16.34
C ALA A 207 -14.24 -13.67 17.18
N LEU A 208 -13.27 -14.49 16.77
CA LEU A 208 -12.84 -15.65 17.54
C LEU A 208 -12.30 -15.26 18.93
N ASP A 209 -11.44 -14.23 19.01
CA ASP A 209 -10.89 -13.76 20.28
C ASP A 209 -11.98 -13.13 21.18
N VAL A 210 -12.85 -12.30 20.61
CA VAL A 210 -13.97 -11.66 21.30
C VAL A 210 -14.94 -12.72 21.84
N GLY A 211 -15.33 -13.69 21.01
CA GLY A 211 -16.25 -14.76 21.40
C GLY A 211 -15.69 -15.63 22.53
N ARG A 212 -14.39 -15.92 22.52
CA ARG A 212 -13.71 -16.67 23.59
C ARG A 212 -13.68 -15.91 24.91
N ARG A 213 -13.50 -14.58 24.89
CA ARG A 213 -13.33 -13.76 26.10
C ARG A 213 -14.63 -13.21 26.68
N GLY A 214 -15.61 -12.91 25.82
CA GLY A 214 -16.83 -12.19 26.17
C GLY A 214 -18.13 -12.81 25.66
N GLY A 215 -18.07 -13.96 24.98
CA GLY A 215 -19.24 -14.69 24.52
C GLY A 215 -20.08 -13.95 23.46
N ARG A 216 -21.34 -14.36 23.33
CA ARG A 216 -22.27 -13.85 22.32
C ARG A 216 -22.56 -12.35 22.47
N GLU A 217 -22.69 -11.85 23.69
CA GLU A 217 -22.96 -10.42 23.91
C GLU A 217 -21.81 -9.54 23.41
N ALA A 218 -20.56 -9.92 23.69
CA ALA A 218 -19.39 -9.20 23.20
C ALA A 218 -19.32 -9.20 21.67
N LEU A 219 -19.61 -10.35 21.03
CA LEU A 219 -19.69 -10.46 19.57
C LEU A 219 -20.73 -9.51 18.99
N LEU A 220 -21.93 -9.46 19.56
CA LEU A 220 -23.00 -8.55 19.11
C LEU A 220 -22.58 -7.08 19.25
N ARG A 221 -21.89 -6.73 20.35
CA ARG A 221 -21.42 -5.35 20.58
C ARG A 221 -20.29 -4.93 19.65
N VAL A 222 -19.39 -5.85 19.28
CA VAL A 222 -18.36 -5.60 18.26
C VAL A 222 -18.99 -5.53 16.86
N ALA A 223 -19.98 -6.39 16.59
CA ALA A 223 -20.67 -6.43 15.30
C ALA A 223 -21.55 -5.20 15.06
N ALA A 224 -22.18 -4.63 16.10
CA ALA A 224 -23.14 -3.54 15.93
C ALA A 224 -22.57 -2.32 15.17
N PRO A 225 -21.41 -1.73 15.53
CA PRO A 225 -20.82 -0.63 14.75
C PRO A 225 -20.44 -1.03 13.30
N LEU A 226 -20.00 -2.26 13.09
CA LEU A 226 -19.66 -2.76 11.75
C LEU A 226 -20.91 -2.89 10.87
N VAL A 227 -21.99 -3.42 11.42
CA VAL A 227 -23.28 -3.53 10.74
C VAL A 227 -23.84 -2.13 10.44
N VAL A 228 -23.75 -1.20 11.39
CA VAL A 228 -24.17 0.20 11.17
C VAL A 228 -23.36 0.84 10.03
N LEU A 229 -22.04 0.63 10.02
CA LEU A 229 -21.18 1.13 8.94
C LEU A 229 -21.60 0.56 7.58
N VAL A 230 -21.76 -0.76 7.46
CA VAL A 230 -22.16 -1.41 6.20
C VAL A 230 -23.55 -0.95 5.77
N ALA A 231 -24.51 -0.89 6.69
CA ALA A 231 -25.85 -0.42 6.40
C ALA A 231 -25.85 1.04 5.93
N LEU A 232 -25.05 1.89 6.55
CA LEU A 232 -24.89 3.29 6.16
C LEU A 232 -24.26 3.40 4.76
N ALA A 233 -23.17 2.68 4.50
CA ALA A 233 -22.50 2.67 3.20
C ALA A 233 -23.44 2.21 2.08
N VAL A 234 -24.14 1.09 2.27
CA VAL A 234 -25.16 0.60 1.33
C VAL A 234 -26.27 1.64 1.12
N THR A 235 -26.76 2.26 2.19
CA THR A 235 -27.82 3.27 2.09
C THR A 235 -27.38 4.51 1.32
N ILE A 236 -26.16 4.99 1.57
CA ILE A 236 -25.57 6.14 0.86
C ILE A 236 -25.38 5.79 -0.62
N ASN A 237 -24.80 4.62 -0.92
CA ASN A 237 -24.56 4.18 -2.30
C ASN A 237 -25.87 4.02 -3.07
N LEU A 238 -26.94 3.52 -2.45
CA LEU A 238 -28.25 3.40 -3.07
C LEU A 238 -28.97 4.75 -3.25
N ARG A 239 -28.95 5.62 -2.24
CA ARG A 239 -29.73 6.87 -2.25
C ARG A 239 -29.08 7.98 -3.05
N VAL A 240 -27.75 8.08 -3.00
CA VAL A 240 -26.98 9.14 -3.64
C VAL A 240 -26.35 8.64 -4.93
N GLY A 241 -25.78 7.43 -4.90
CA GLY A 241 -25.10 6.85 -6.05
C GLY A 241 -26.00 6.05 -6.99
N HIS A 242 -27.26 5.81 -6.61
CA HIS A 242 -28.23 5.01 -7.37
C HIS A 242 -27.75 3.60 -7.74
N GLN A 243 -26.79 3.05 -6.98
CA GLN A 243 -26.15 1.77 -7.25
C GLN A 243 -26.06 0.91 -6.00
N PHE A 244 -26.24 -0.41 -6.15
CA PHE A 244 -26.03 -1.34 -5.05
C PHE A 244 -24.54 -1.68 -4.93
N ALA A 245 -23.84 -0.99 -4.04
CA ALA A 245 -22.47 -1.29 -3.66
C ALA A 245 -22.37 -1.44 -2.14
N VAL A 246 -21.69 -2.50 -1.66
CA VAL A 246 -21.60 -2.80 -0.22
C VAL A 246 -20.75 -1.77 0.52
N PHE A 247 -19.62 -1.39 -0.06
CA PHE A 247 -18.72 -0.42 0.53
C PHE A 247 -18.09 0.47 -0.53
N THR A 248 -17.32 -0.12 -1.45
CA THR A 248 -16.77 0.55 -2.63
C THR A 248 -17.34 -0.04 -3.93
N SER A 249 -17.19 0.69 -5.04
CA SER A 249 -17.69 0.33 -6.38
C SER A 249 -16.77 -0.61 -7.17
N ALA A 250 -15.49 -0.75 -6.80
CA ALA A 250 -14.47 -1.41 -7.64
C ALA A 250 -13.73 -2.65 -7.05
N PRO A 251 -14.23 -3.40 -6.06
CA PRO A 251 -13.47 -4.54 -5.51
C PRO A 251 -13.25 -5.68 -6.52
N GLY A 252 -14.23 -5.98 -7.38
CA GLY A 252 -14.10 -6.96 -8.46
C GLY A 252 -13.10 -6.55 -9.54
N LEU A 253 -13.03 -5.26 -9.89
CA LEU A 253 -11.97 -4.71 -10.73
C LEU A 253 -10.59 -4.95 -10.11
N MET A 254 -10.40 -4.52 -8.86
CA MET A 254 -9.11 -4.70 -8.16
C MET A 254 -8.71 -6.16 -8.06
N LEU A 255 -9.69 -7.06 -7.87
CA LEU A 255 -9.45 -8.49 -7.86
C LEU A 255 -9.02 -8.99 -9.25
N TRP A 256 -9.68 -8.54 -10.31
CA TRP A 256 -9.32 -8.90 -11.67
C TRP A 256 -7.94 -8.40 -12.07
N LEU A 257 -7.56 -7.18 -11.68
CA LEU A 257 -6.23 -6.62 -11.93
C LEU A 257 -5.10 -7.57 -11.52
N GLY A 258 -5.21 -8.20 -10.35
CA GLY A 258 -4.24 -9.18 -9.89
C GLY A 258 -4.55 -10.66 -10.19
N ASN A 259 -5.65 -10.97 -10.87
CA ASN A 259 -6.09 -12.33 -11.15
C ASN A 259 -6.75 -12.45 -12.53
N ASP A 260 -5.93 -12.73 -13.54
CA ASP A 260 -6.37 -13.19 -14.86
C ASP A 260 -5.24 -14.00 -15.50
N ALA A 261 -5.51 -14.61 -16.65
CA ALA A 261 -4.51 -15.38 -17.39
C ALA A 261 -3.31 -14.55 -17.86
N ASP A 262 -3.48 -13.24 -18.06
CA ASP A 262 -2.44 -12.28 -18.43
C ASP A 262 -2.03 -11.35 -17.28
N ALA A 263 -2.54 -11.57 -16.06
CA ALA A 263 -2.12 -10.82 -14.89
C ALA A 263 -0.78 -11.37 -14.35
N ASP A 264 0.15 -10.46 -14.05
CA ASP A 264 1.40 -10.81 -13.37
C ASP A 264 1.28 -10.84 -11.84
N GLY A 265 0.13 -10.40 -11.31
CA GLY A 265 -0.23 -10.38 -9.90
C GLY A 265 0.27 -9.16 -9.13
N VAL A 266 0.85 -8.15 -9.80
CA VAL A 266 1.56 -7.03 -9.16
C VAL A 266 1.26 -5.70 -9.83
N ASN A 267 1.32 -5.64 -11.16
CA ASN A 267 1.09 -4.42 -11.93
C ASN A 267 -0.38 -3.97 -11.80
N PRO A 268 -0.67 -2.82 -11.18
CA PRO A 268 -2.04 -2.32 -11.06
C PRO A 268 -2.53 -1.64 -12.35
N PHE A 269 -1.64 -1.38 -13.31
CA PHE A 269 -1.98 -0.74 -14.57
C PHE A 269 -2.52 -1.75 -15.60
N LEU A 270 -3.39 -1.27 -16.49
CA LEU A 270 -3.98 -2.07 -17.55
C LEU A 270 -3.00 -2.20 -18.71
N SER A 271 -2.62 -3.43 -19.06
CA SER A 271 -1.94 -3.68 -20.33
C SER A 271 -2.88 -3.43 -21.52
N PRO A 272 -2.36 -3.24 -22.74
CA PRO A 272 -3.22 -2.98 -23.92
C PRO A 272 -4.25 -4.06 -24.24
N SER A 273 -4.00 -5.33 -23.91
CA SER A 273 -4.99 -6.41 -24.02
C SER A 273 -6.13 -6.22 -23.02
N ARG A 274 -5.79 -5.82 -21.80
CA ARG A 274 -6.72 -5.68 -20.68
C ARG A 274 -7.54 -4.41 -20.78
N GLU A 275 -6.97 -3.35 -21.30
CA GLU A 275 -7.69 -2.10 -21.55
C GLU A 275 -8.91 -2.34 -22.47
N ARG A 276 -8.73 -3.12 -23.55
CA ARG A 276 -9.84 -3.52 -24.42
C ARG A 276 -10.92 -4.32 -23.70
N ILE A 277 -10.54 -5.22 -22.80
CA ILE A 277 -11.50 -6.00 -22.00
C ILE A 277 -12.26 -5.10 -21.04
N ALA A 278 -11.57 -4.18 -20.36
CA ALA A 278 -12.19 -3.23 -19.45
C ALA A 278 -13.17 -2.30 -20.19
N GLN A 279 -12.78 -1.82 -21.40
CA GLN A 279 -13.64 -1.03 -22.27
C GLN A 279 -14.89 -1.82 -22.70
N ASP A 280 -14.74 -3.04 -23.20
CA ASP A 280 -15.86 -3.91 -23.60
C ASP A 280 -16.82 -4.22 -22.43
N ILE A 281 -16.28 -4.41 -21.21
CA ILE A 281 -17.11 -4.53 -20.01
C ILE A 281 -17.83 -3.21 -19.71
N GLY A 282 -17.14 -2.08 -19.78
CA GLY A 282 -17.72 -0.76 -19.55
C GLY A 282 -18.86 -0.41 -20.53
N VAL A 283 -18.76 -0.83 -21.79
CA VAL A 283 -19.81 -0.64 -22.81
C VAL A 283 -21.04 -1.51 -22.54
N ARG A 284 -20.84 -2.75 -22.08
CA ARG A 284 -21.94 -3.70 -21.85
C ARG A 284 -22.60 -3.54 -20.48
N ALA A 285 -21.90 -3.02 -19.50
CA ALA A 285 -22.40 -2.87 -18.15
C ALA A 285 -23.35 -1.66 -18.07
N PRO A 286 -24.55 -1.81 -17.46
CA PRO A 286 -25.47 -0.70 -17.28
C PRO A 286 -24.94 0.36 -16.29
N ASP A 287 -24.13 -0.06 -15.33
CA ASP A 287 -23.54 0.78 -14.29
C ASP A 287 -22.22 0.16 -13.75
N ALA A 288 -21.54 0.90 -12.87
CA ALA A 288 -20.25 0.49 -12.31
C ALA A 288 -20.36 -0.76 -11.43
N ALA A 289 -21.45 -0.91 -10.66
CA ALA A 289 -21.67 -2.10 -9.84
C ALA A 289 -21.84 -3.37 -10.68
N ALA A 290 -22.55 -3.28 -11.81
CA ALA A 290 -22.69 -4.37 -12.76
C ALA A 290 -21.37 -4.71 -13.45
N ALA A 291 -20.56 -3.69 -13.82
CA ALA A 291 -19.22 -3.89 -14.36
C ALA A 291 -18.33 -4.65 -13.36
N ASP A 292 -18.37 -4.27 -12.07
CA ASP A 292 -17.61 -4.91 -11.01
C ASP A 292 -17.96 -6.40 -10.83
N VAL A 293 -19.25 -6.73 -10.90
CA VAL A 293 -19.72 -8.13 -10.91
C VAL A 293 -19.20 -8.89 -12.13
N MET A 294 -19.14 -8.25 -13.32
CA MET A 294 -18.59 -8.89 -14.51
C MET A 294 -17.09 -9.19 -14.36
N PHE A 295 -16.30 -8.28 -13.78
CA PHE A 295 -14.90 -8.52 -13.44
C PHE A 295 -14.75 -9.69 -12.44
N MET A 296 -15.55 -9.69 -11.36
CA MET A 296 -15.55 -10.78 -10.38
C MET A 296 -15.83 -12.15 -11.03
N ARG A 297 -16.84 -12.22 -11.92
CA ARG A 297 -17.15 -13.46 -12.66
C ARG A 297 -16.01 -13.91 -13.57
N ARG A 298 -15.21 -12.99 -14.10
CA ARG A 298 -14.02 -13.31 -14.89
C ARG A 298 -12.94 -13.95 -14.03
N VAL A 299 -12.67 -13.40 -12.85
CA VAL A 299 -11.72 -13.99 -11.88
C VAL A 299 -12.13 -15.40 -11.50
N LEU A 300 -13.40 -15.63 -11.16
CA LEU A 300 -13.89 -16.95 -10.80
C LEU A 300 -13.72 -17.95 -11.96
N ARG A 301 -14.02 -17.53 -13.20
CA ARG A 301 -13.77 -18.36 -14.39
C ARG A 301 -12.28 -18.69 -14.57
N PHE A 302 -11.38 -17.75 -14.31
CA PHE A 302 -9.94 -18.00 -14.36
C PHE A 302 -9.50 -19.00 -13.28
N TRP A 303 -9.91 -18.79 -12.03
CA TRP A 303 -9.52 -19.66 -10.91
C TRP A 303 -10.01 -21.11 -11.08
N PHE A 304 -11.26 -21.31 -11.51
CA PHE A 304 -11.83 -22.64 -11.68
C PHE A 304 -11.54 -23.27 -13.05
N GLY A 305 -11.37 -22.45 -14.08
CA GLY A 305 -11.03 -22.92 -15.42
C GLY A 305 -9.55 -23.22 -15.62
N GLN A 306 -8.66 -22.51 -14.91
CA GLN A 306 -7.21 -22.64 -15.01
C GLN A 306 -6.52 -22.74 -13.63
N PRO A 307 -6.89 -23.73 -12.79
CA PRO A 307 -6.49 -23.78 -11.37
C PRO A 307 -4.97 -23.88 -11.16
N ARG A 308 -4.24 -24.52 -12.09
CA ARG A 308 -2.77 -24.59 -12.02
C ARG A 308 -2.13 -23.22 -12.20
N GLN A 309 -2.57 -22.44 -13.19
CA GLN A 309 -2.04 -21.10 -13.43
C GLN A 309 -2.45 -20.15 -12.30
N ALA A 310 -3.71 -20.23 -11.86
CA ALA A 310 -4.19 -19.44 -10.72
C ALA A 310 -3.40 -19.74 -9.43
N THR A 311 -3.12 -21.01 -9.13
CA THR A 311 -2.32 -21.40 -7.96
C THR A 311 -0.88 -20.93 -8.09
N ALA A 312 -0.27 -21.03 -9.27
CA ALA A 312 1.08 -20.51 -9.51
C ALA A 312 1.14 -18.99 -9.32
N LEU A 313 0.11 -18.26 -9.78
CA LEU A 313 -0.01 -16.81 -9.60
C LEU A 313 -0.17 -16.44 -8.11
N LEU A 314 -1.04 -17.12 -7.38
CA LEU A 314 -1.21 -16.92 -5.94
C LEU A 314 0.08 -17.24 -5.17
N TRP A 315 0.82 -18.28 -5.59
CA TRP A 315 2.12 -18.64 -5.01
C TRP A 315 3.20 -17.60 -5.25
N LYS A 316 3.28 -17.06 -6.49
CA LYS A 316 4.15 -15.92 -6.80
C LYS A 316 3.83 -14.74 -5.88
N LYS A 317 2.54 -14.34 -5.82
CA LYS A 317 2.07 -13.24 -4.95
C LYS A 317 2.42 -13.48 -3.49
N PHE A 318 2.27 -14.71 -2.99
CA PHE A 318 2.66 -15.10 -1.63
C PHE A 318 4.16 -14.90 -1.37
N LEU A 319 5.03 -15.42 -2.24
CA LEU A 319 6.48 -15.26 -2.06
C LEU A 319 6.89 -13.79 -2.13
N TRP A 320 6.32 -13.03 -3.06
CA TRP A 320 6.63 -11.61 -3.25
C TRP A 320 6.13 -10.74 -2.10
N THR A 321 5.04 -11.13 -1.43
CA THR A 321 4.51 -10.46 -0.24
C THR A 321 5.52 -10.43 0.91
N TRP A 322 6.40 -11.42 1.02
CA TRP A 322 7.35 -11.54 2.12
C TRP A 322 8.80 -11.19 1.76
N ASN A 323 9.04 -10.59 0.59
CA ASN A 323 10.38 -10.20 0.16
C ASN A 323 10.86 -8.88 0.76
N ASP A 324 12.17 -8.65 0.87
CA ASP A 324 12.72 -7.38 1.38
C ASP A 324 12.40 -6.20 0.46
N ARG A 325 12.35 -6.42 -0.86
CA ARG A 325 12.04 -5.37 -1.83
C ARG A 325 10.63 -4.83 -1.56
N GLU A 326 10.51 -3.52 -1.45
CA GLU A 326 9.22 -2.85 -1.32
C GLU A 326 8.61 -2.68 -2.72
N LEU A 327 7.65 -3.54 -3.03
CA LEU A 327 6.99 -3.51 -4.34
C LEU A 327 6.15 -2.26 -4.51
N SER A 328 6.33 -1.63 -5.67
CA SER A 328 5.65 -0.41 -6.07
C SER A 328 4.14 -0.59 -6.20
N ASN A 329 3.41 0.52 -6.02
CA ASN A 329 1.99 0.62 -6.36
C ASN A 329 1.83 1.66 -7.47
N THR A 330 1.88 2.94 -7.10
CA THR A 330 1.72 4.09 -7.98
C THR A 330 2.99 4.96 -8.09
N GLY A 331 3.91 4.81 -7.14
CA GLY A 331 5.27 5.38 -7.18
C GLY A 331 6.32 4.29 -6.98
N ASP A 332 7.58 4.61 -7.31
CA ASP A 332 8.74 3.74 -7.12
C ASP A 332 9.44 4.06 -5.78
N PRO A 333 9.31 3.19 -4.75
CA PRO A 333 9.91 3.44 -3.45
C PRO A 333 11.43 3.55 -3.48
N ASP A 334 12.10 2.85 -4.41
CA ASP A 334 13.56 2.86 -4.50
C ASP A 334 14.05 4.21 -5.04
N TRP A 335 13.40 4.73 -6.09
CA TRP A 335 13.68 6.06 -6.63
C TRP A 335 13.29 7.19 -5.67
N GLU A 336 12.12 7.11 -5.03
CA GLU A 336 11.65 8.14 -4.10
C GLU A 336 12.54 8.24 -2.87
N THR A 337 12.92 7.08 -2.28
CA THR A 337 13.79 7.08 -1.10
C THR A 337 15.22 7.48 -1.40
N ALA A 338 15.71 7.34 -2.63
CA ALA A 338 17.04 7.81 -3.04
C ALA A 338 17.18 9.33 -2.99
N GLN A 339 16.07 10.08 -3.02
CA GLN A 339 16.06 11.55 -2.88
C GLN A 339 16.19 12.02 -1.41
N SER A 340 16.12 11.11 -0.45
CA SER A 340 16.31 11.42 0.97
C SER A 340 17.79 11.39 1.33
N TRP A 341 18.33 12.48 1.89
CA TRP A 341 19.68 12.47 2.49
C TRP A 341 19.76 11.64 3.79
N PHE A 342 18.61 11.34 4.40
CA PHE A 342 18.50 10.59 5.65
C PHE A 342 18.47 9.08 5.41
N PHE A 343 17.80 8.62 4.34
CA PHE A 343 17.85 7.22 3.93
C PHE A 343 19.17 6.98 3.21
N ARG A 344 20.01 6.11 3.80
CA ARG A 344 21.31 5.75 3.26
C ARG A 344 21.35 4.25 3.08
N ARG A 345 20.70 3.75 2.02
CA ARG A 345 20.68 2.32 1.72
C ARG A 345 22.09 1.82 1.35
N PRO A 346 22.48 0.60 1.75
CA PRO A 346 21.69 -0.40 2.48
C PRO A 346 21.72 -0.24 4.02
N LEU A 347 22.41 0.76 4.57
CA LEU A 347 22.66 0.90 6.01
C LEU A 347 21.40 1.26 6.80
N PHE A 348 20.61 2.20 6.30
CA PHE A 348 19.40 2.67 6.98
C PHE A 348 18.37 3.20 5.99
N PRO A 349 17.06 2.97 6.23
CA PRO A 349 16.49 2.13 7.31
C PRO A 349 16.45 0.63 6.98
N PRO A 350 16.39 -0.25 8.00
CA PRO A 350 16.23 -1.70 7.80
C PRO A 350 14.89 -2.04 7.11
N GLY A 351 14.96 -2.95 6.14
CA GLY A 351 13.83 -3.51 5.41
C GLY A 351 13.23 -4.76 6.04
N LEU A 352 12.27 -5.37 5.33
CA LEU A 352 11.56 -6.57 5.79
C LEU A 352 12.50 -7.78 5.90
N GLY A 353 13.53 -7.86 5.06
CA GLY A 353 14.49 -8.95 5.02
C GLY A 353 15.29 -9.11 6.31
N ILE A 354 15.45 -8.05 7.11
CA ILE A 354 16.09 -8.13 8.44
C ILE A 354 15.06 -8.51 9.52
N MET A 355 13.85 -7.95 9.44
CA MET A 355 12.81 -8.17 10.45
C MET A 355 12.18 -9.57 10.35
N LEU A 356 11.95 -10.08 9.13
CA LEU A 356 11.21 -11.30 8.87
C LEU A 356 11.90 -12.57 9.43
N PRO A 357 13.23 -12.79 9.28
CA PRO A 357 13.91 -13.93 9.92
C PRO A 357 13.70 -13.97 11.43
N LEU A 358 13.82 -12.80 12.10
CA LEU A 358 13.61 -12.68 13.54
C LEU A 358 12.14 -12.91 13.91
N ALA A 359 11.20 -12.37 13.12
CA ALA A 359 9.78 -12.52 13.35
C ALA A 359 9.32 -13.97 13.21
N LEU A 360 9.78 -14.69 12.18
CA LEU A 360 9.46 -16.12 12.01
C LEU A 360 10.11 -16.97 13.10
N ALA A 361 11.35 -16.67 13.50
CA ALA A 361 11.96 -17.31 14.67
C ALA A 361 11.11 -17.09 15.94
N GLY A 362 10.63 -15.86 16.15
CA GLY A 362 9.75 -15.52 17.27
C GLY A 362 8.42 -16.27 17.24
N GLY A 363 7.79 -16.34 16.07
CA GLY A 363 6.55 -17.09 15.85
C GLY A 363 6.70 -18.59 16.09
N LEU A 364 7.81 -19.20 15.65
CA LEU A 364 8.08 -20.63 15.89
C LEU A 364 8.49 -20.91 17.35
N LEU A 365 9.19 -19.99 17.99
CA LEU A 365 9.51 -20.05 19.42
C LEU A 365 8.28 -19.87 20.32
N LEU A 366 7.25 -19.20 19.82
CA LEU A 366 5.98 -19.04 20.53
C LEU A 366 5.21 -20.37 20.59
N GLY A 367 5.21 -21.16 19.51
CA GLY A 367 4.61 -22.50 19.49
C GLY A 367 3.15 -22.52 19.92
N SER A 368 2.78 -23.34 20.92
CA SER A 368 1.40 -23.37 21.44
C SER A 368 0.94 -22.06 22.08
N GLY A 369 1.86 -21.12 22.37
CA GLY A 369 1.54 -19.80 22.92
C GLY A 369 0.75 -18.89 21.97
N TRP A 370 0.62 -19.25 20.68
CA TRP A 370 -0.27 -18.54 19.75
C TRP A 370 -1.72 -18.50 20.24
N CYS A 371 -2.16 -19.52 21.00
CA CYS A 371 -3.47 -19.56 21.62
C CYS A 371 -3.68 -18.46 22.68
N ASP A 372 -2.60 -17.95 23.27
CA ASP A 372 -2.65 -16.90 24.30
C ASP A 372 -2.60 -15.49 23.71
N VAL A 373 -2.14 -15.36 22.45
CA VAL A 373 -1.97 -14.08 21.74
C VAL A 373 -2.62 -14.08 20.34
N PRO A 374 -3.86 -14.59 20.19
CA PRO A 374 -4.47 -14.79 18.86
C PRO A 374 -4.61 -13.48 18.07
N LEU A 375 -4.66 -12.34 18.77
CA LEU A 375 -4.81 -11.02 18.16
C LEU A 375 -3.60 -10.58 17.33
N LEU A 376 -2.41 -11.19 17.51
CA LEU A 376 -1.27 -10.99 16.59
C LEU A 376 -1.55 -11.55 15.19
N ALA A 377 -2.49 -12.49 15.05
CA ALA A 377 -2.86 -13.02 13.74
C ALA A 377 -3.72 -12.03 12.94
N ALA A 378 -4.36 -11.03 13.57
CA ALA A 378 -5.25 -10.09 12.87
C ALA A 378 -4.49 -9.21 11.86
N PRO A 379 -3.44 -8.46 12.24
CA PRO A 379 -2.62 -7.73 11.27
C PRO A 379 -1.94 -8.61 10.21
N LEU A 380 -1.52 -9.83 10.61
CA LEU A 380 -0.90 -10.80 9.70
C LEU A 380 -1.91 -11.33 8.67
N ALA A 381 -3.17 -11.54 9.06
CA ALA A 381 -4.23 -11.97 8.15
C ALA A 381 -4.48 -10.92 7.07
N VAL A 382 -4.54 -9.63 7.43
CA VAL A 382 -4.67 -8.54 6.45
C VAL A 382 -3.43 -8.49 5.54
N ALA A 383 -2.23 -8.51 6.12
CA ALA A 383 -0.98 -8.42 5.38
C ALA A 383 -0.71 -9.61 4.45
N LEU A 384 -1.35 -10.75 4.70
CA LEU A 384 -1.28 -11.93 3.84
C LEU A 384 -2.41 -11.93 2.81
N ALA A 385 -3.66 -11.77 3.25
CA ALA A 385 -4.82 -11.94 2.39
C ALA A 385 -4.93 -10.82 1.35
N ALA A 386 -4.72 -9.56 1.73
CA ALA A 386 -4.91 -8.46 0.79
C ALA A 386 -3.94 -8.52 -0.40
N PRO A 387 -2.60 -8.64 -0.22
CA PRO A 387 -1.67 -8.78 -1.34
C PRO A 387 -1.87 -10.07 -2.16
N VAL A 388 -2.16 -11.20 -1.50
CA VAL A 388 -2.24 -12.50 -2.18
C VAL A 388 -3.55 -12.65 -2.95
N VAL A 389 -4.67 -12.24 -2.37
CA VAL A 389 -5.98 -12.37 -3.02
C VAL A 389 -6.12 -11.35 -4.14
N PHE A 390 -5.76 -10.09 -3.92
CA PHE A 390 -5.86 -9.04 -4.94
C PHE A 390 -4.58 -9.00 -5.78
N PHE A 391 -3.67 -8.08 -5.49
CA PHE A 391 -2.37 -7.94 -6.14
C PHE A 391 -1.31 -7.50 -5.13
N THR A 392 -0.06 -7.90 -5.35
CA THR A 392 1.00 -7.69 -4.36
C THR A 392 1.63 -6.31 -4.51
N ASN A 393 1.53 -5.47 -3.47
CA ASN A 393 2.35 -4.27 -3.31
C ASN A 393 2.80 -4.09 -1.85
N GLY A 394 3.78 -3.21 -1.63
CA GLY A 394 4.35 -2.93 -0.33
C GLY A 394 3.36 -2.37 0.70
N ARG A 395 2.46 -1.49 0.24
CA ARG A 395 1.46 -0.84 1.09
C ARG A 395 0.46 -1.80 1.72
N LEU A 396 0.05 -2.84 1.00
CA LEU A 396 -0.96 -3.81 1.47
C LEU A 396 -0.43 -4.70 2.61
N ARG A 397 0.87 -5.02 2.61
CA ARG A 397 1.51 -5.83 3.65
C ARG A 397 1.95 -5.05 4.89
N LEU A 398 2.02 -3.71 4.80
CA LEU A 398 2.63 -2.86 5.83
C LEU A 398 2.04 -3.06 7.23
N ILE A 399 0.72 -3.31 7.33
CA ILE A 399 0.05 -3.56 8.61
C ILE A 399 0.62 -4.78 9.35
N GLY A 400 1.14 -5.77 8.61
CA GLY A 400 1.79 -6.96 9.16
C GLY A 400 3.06 -6.65 9.94
N ALA A 401 3.76 -5.54 9.60
CA ALA A 401 4.96 -5.09 10.30
C ALA A 401 4.71 -4.88 11.79
N THR A 402 3.48 -4.51 12.19
CA THR A 402 3.11 -4.36 13.60
C THR A 402 3.31 -5.66 14.39
N SER A 403 2.81 -6.78 13.88
CA SER A 403 2.89 -8.08 14.55
C SER A 403 4.26 -8.73 14.33
N LEU A 404 4.87 -8.54 13.16
CA LEU A 404 6.22 -9.01 12.89
C LEU A 404 7.25 -8.35 13.82
N ALA A 405 7.15 -7.04 14.10
CA ALA A 405 8.04 -6.37 15.05
C ALA A 405 7.92 -6.95 16.47
N ILE A 406 6.70 -7.28 16.90
CA ILE A 406 6.45 -7.92 18.21
C ILE A 406 7.08 -9.32 18.28
N LEU A 407 6.91 -10.11 17.22
CA LEU A 407 7.50 -11.46 17.14
C LEU A 407 9.03 -11.40 17.04
N ALA A 408 9.59 -10.46 16.28
CA ALA A 408 11.03 -10.25 16.18
C ALA A 408 11.63 -9.89 17.55
N ALA A 409 10.96 -8.99 18.29
CA ALA A 409 11.35 -8.66 19.65
C ALA A 409 11.30 -9.85 20.62
N LEU A 410 10.33 -10.75 20.45
CA LEU A 410 10.25 -12.00 21.22
C LEU A 410 11.47 -12.90 20.95
N ALA A 411 11.87 -13.05 19.69
CA ALA A 411 13.06 -13.80 19.32
C ALA A 411 14.33 -13.19 19.93
N LEU A 412 14.54 -11.88 19.77
CA LEU A 412 15.68 -11.16 20.33
C LEU A 412 15.76 -11.27 21.85
N ARG A 413 14.61 -11.31 22.54
CA ARG A 413 14.57 -11.50 23.99
C ARG A 413 14.94 -12.93 24.41
N ARG A 414 14.51 -13.94 23.66
CA ARG A 414 14.65 -15.37 24.05
C ARG A 414 15.97 -15.99 23.60
N LEU A 415 16.43 -15.67 22.40
CA LEU A 415 17.63 -16.28 21.79
C LEU A 415 18.88 -16.23 22.68
N PRO A 416 19.23 -15.10 23.33
CA PRO A 416 20.43 -15.05 24.18
C PRO A 416 20.40 -16.05 25.34
N ALA A 417 19.22 -16.33 25.91
CA ALA A 417 19.09 -17.31 26.98
C ALA A 417 19.21 -18.75 26.44
N LEU A 418 18.60 -19.03 25.30
CA LEU A 418 18.68 -20.35 24.65
C LEU A 418 20.11 -20.71 24.23
N LEU A 419 20.88 -19.71 23.77
CA LEU A 419 22.27 -19.87 23.32
C LEU A 419 23.27 -20.10 24.46
N ARG A 420 22.94 -19.73 25.71
CA ARG A 420 23.80 -20.00 26.87
C ARG A 420 23.82 -21.48 27.24
N GLU A 421 22.73 -22.19 27.00
CA GLU A 421 22.58 -23.61 27.33
C GLU A 421 22.02 -24.39 26.12
N PRO A 422 22.80 -24.52 25.02
CA PRO A 422 22.29 -25.03 23.75
C PRO A 422 21.90 -26.51 23.82
N ARG A 423 22.61 -27.31 24.64
CA ARG A 423 22.31 -28.73 24.85
C ARG A 423 20.95 -28.94 25.53
N ALA A 424 20.57 -28.05 26.45
CA ALA A 424 19.28 -28.12 27.14
C ALA A 424 18.11 -27.66 26.26
N HIS A 425 18.39 -26.76 25.30
CA HIS A 425 17.36 -26.09 24.50
C HIS A 425 17.39 -26.43 23.00
N GLY A 426 18.01 -27.54 22.61
CA GLY A 426 18.25 -27.91 21.20
C GLY A 426 17.01 -27.85 20.30
N ARG A 427 15.84 -28.31 20.79
CA ARG A 427 14.57 -28.25 20.02
C ARG A 427 14.10 -26.81 19.75
N LEU A 428 14.26 -25.90 20.73
CA LEU A 428 13.87 -24.50 20.57
C LEU A 428 14.85 -23.75 19.65
N LEU A 429 16.14 -24.05 19.76
CA LEU A 429 17.15 -23.53 18.84
C LEU A 429 16.92 -24.01 17.41
N ALA A 430 16.55 -25.27 17.19
CA ALA A 430 16.19 -25.79 15.87
C ALA A 430 14.98 -25.07 15.28
N ARG A 431 13.93 -24.81 16.07
CA ARG A 431 12.77 -24.00 15.65
C ARG A 431 13.16 -22.58 15.29
N ALA A 432 14.00 -21.93 16.11
CA ALA A 432 14.47 -20.59 15.82
C ALA A 432 15.33 -20.55 14.54
N ALA A 433 16.24 -21.51 14.38
CA ALA A 433 17.07 -21.64 13.18
C ALA A 433 16.23 -21.87 11.92
N LEU A 434 15.20 -22.73 12.00
CA LEU A 434 14.24 -22.93 10.90
C LEU A 434 13.51 -21.63 10.55
N GLY A 435 13.07 -20.86 11.55
CA GLY A 435 12.41 -19.58 11.34
C GLY A 435 13.33 -18.54 10.70
N ILE A 436 14.58 -18.47 11.16
CA ILE A 436 15.62 -17.62 10.56
C ILE A 436 15.86 -18.05 9.12
N ALA A 437 16.08 -19.33 8.85
CA ALA A 437 16.34 -19.84 7.49
C ALA A 437 15.17 -19.56 6.54
N ALA A 438 13.94 -19.85 6.97
CA ALA A 438 12.74 -19.60 6.18
C ALA A 438 12.53 -18.10 5.92
N GLY A 439 12.73 -17.25 6.94
CA GLY A 439 12.56 -15.80 6.79
C GLY A 439 13.65 -15.17 5.96
N SER A 440 14.88 -15.69 6.05
CA SER A 440 15.98 -15.26 5.19
C SER A 440 15.74 -15.68 3.75
N TYR A 441 15.22 -16.89 3.51
CA TYR A 441 14.83 -17.32 2.18
C TYR A 441 13.72 -16.42 1.62
N LEU A 442 12.60 -16.25 2.33
CA LEU A 442 11.50 -15.41 1.85
C LEU A 442 11.92 -13.94 1.62
N GLY A 443 12.68 -13.38 2.56
CA GLY A 443 13.12 -11.99 2.52
C GLY A 443 14.18 -11.70 1.46
N TRP A 444 15.14 -12.60 1.25
CA TRP A 444 16.33 -12.31 0.42
C TRP A 444 16.41 -13.08 -0.89
N SER A 445 15.62 -14.13 -1.08
CA SER A 445 15.58 -14.84 -2.37
C SER A 445 15.05 -13.95 -3.49
N ASP A 446 15.28 -14.38 -4.74
CA ASP A 446 14.80 -13.69 -5.94
C ASP A 446 13.81 -14.58 -6.74
N PRO A 447 12.70 -15.04 -6.13
CA PRO A 447 11.77 -15.91 -6.81
C PRO A 447 11.09 -15.11 -7.93
N PHE A 448 10.99 -15.71 -9.12
CA PHE A 448 10.37 -15.08 -10.29
C PHE A 448 11.00 -13.74 -10.72
N GLY A 449 12.26 -13.47 -10.34
CA GLY A 449 12.96 -12.24 -10.74
C GLY A 449 12.42 -10.96 -10.10
N ILE A 450 11.95 -11.05 -8.85
CA ILE A 450 11.41 -9.89 -8.12
C ILE A 450 12.41 -8.73 -8.05
N ARG A 451 13.73 -8.97 -8.06
CA ARG A 451 14.75 -7.90 -7.94
C ARG A 451 14.94 -7.09 -9.23
N SER A 452 14.64 -7.67 -10.39
CA SER A 452 14.73 -7.00 -11.69
C SER A 452 13.36 -6.60 -12.24
N TYR A 453 12.27 -6.94 -11.54
CA TYR A 453 10.92 -6.56 -11.93
C TYR A 453 10.74 -5.04 -11.97
N GLU A 454 10.16 -4.55 -13.05
CA GLU A 454 9.87 -3.13 -13.30
C GLU A 454 8.46 -3.00 -13.87
N ILE A 455 7.82 -1.87 -13.62
CA ILE A 455 6.51 -1.50 -14.18
C ILE A 455 6.74 -0.32 -15.12
N ALA A 456 6.40 -0.47 -16.40
CA ALA A 456 6.67 0.53 -17.43
C ALA A 456 5.95 1.85 -17.13
N GLU A 457 4.72 1.78 -16.65
CA GLU A 457 3.88 2.92 -16.30
C GLU A 457 4.48 3.74 -15.14
N LEU A 458 5.18 3.09 -14.21
CA LEU A 458 5.91 3.81 -13.15
C LEU A 458 7.14 4.54 -13.67
N THR A 459 7.74 4.04 -14.75
CA THR A 459 8.84 4.74 -15.45
C THR A 459 8.32 6.02 -16.09
N VAL A 460 7.10 5.99 -16.65
CA VAL A 460 6.41 7.20 -17.15
C VAL A 460 6.15 8.18 -16.00
N ASN A 461 5.53 7.72 -14.90
CA ASN A 461 5.24 8.58 -13.74
C ASN A 461 6.50 9.26 -13.20
N ARG A 462 7.59 8.49 -13.04
CA ARG A 462 8.90 8.99 -12.64
C ARG A 462 9.41 10.04 -13.63
N ALA A 463 9.39 9.78 -14.93
CA ALA A 463 9.90 10.71 -15.93
C ALA A 463 9.09 12.03 -15.95
N ILE A 464 7.79 11.97 -15.67
CA ILE A 464 6.97 13.17 -15.50
C ILE A 464 7.47 14.02 -14.32
N LEU A 465 7.82 13.37 -13.20
CA LEU A 465 8.40 14.05 -12.05
C LEU A 465 9.78 14.61 -12.38
N GLU A 466 10.68 13.83 -12.97
CA GLU A 466 12.01 14.30 -13.40
C GLU A 466 11.91 15.53 -14.31
N ARG A 467 10.99 15.52 -15.29
CA ARG A 467 10.71 16.67 -16.15
C ARG A 467 10.21 17.89 -15.35
N ALA A 468 9.33 17.67 -14.36
CA ALA A 468 8.85 18.75 -13.48
C ALA A 468 9.95 19.32 -12.57
N ALA A 469 10.99 18.52 -12.29
CA ALA A 469 12.18 18.92 -11.56
C ALA A 469 13.20 19.71 -12.41
N GLY A 470 13.03 19.72 -13.73
CA GLY A 470 14.02 20.25 -14.69
C GLY A 470 15.10 19.24 -15.10
N GLU A 471 15.00 17.99 -14.66
CA GLU A 471 15.89 16.89 -15.06
C GLU A 471 15.40 16.29 -16.38
N VAL A 472 15.54 17.06 -17.47
CA VAL A 472 14.89 16.76 -18.74
C VAL A 472 15.55 15.58 -19.48
N GLU A 473 16.88 15.45 -19.42
CA GLU A 473 17.60 14.35 -20.07
C GLU A 473 17.25 12.98 -19.46
N PRO A 474 17.23 12.79 -18.13
CA PRO A 474 16.68 11.60 -17.50
C PRO A 474 15.25 11.30 -17.94
N ALA A 475 14.37 12.32 -17.95
CA ALA A 475 12.98 12.17 -18.32
C ALA A 475 12.82 11.66 -19.76
N VAL A 476 13.53 12.24 -20.73
CA VAL A 476 13.49 11.79 -22.15
C VAL A 476 13.95 10.35 -22.29
N ARG A 477 15.04 9.97 -21.60
CA ARG A 477 15.55 8.59 -21.63
C ARG A 477 14.51 7.61 -21.09
N ASP A 478 13.92 7.92 -19.94
CA ASP A 478 12.98 7.05 -19.25
C ASP A 478 11.64 6.96 -20.04
N LEU A 479 11.17 8.06 -20.64
CA LEU A 479 10.00 8.06 -21.53
C LEU A 479 10.22 7.22 -22.79
N ARG A 480 11.39 7.33 -23.44
CA ARG A 480 11.73 6.50 -24.60
C ARG A 480 11.81 5.02 -24.22
N ARG A 481 12.35 4.69 -23.04
CA ARG A 481 12.37 3.32 -22.51
C ARG A 481 10.95 2.80 -22.27
N ALA A 482 10.07 3.60 -21.68
CA ALA A 482 8.68 3.23 -21.47
C ALA A 482 7.94 3.01 -22.79
N LEU A 483 8.14 3.89 -23.78
CA LEU A 483 7.55 3.77 -25.13
C LEU A 483 8.09 2.57 -25.92
N ALA A 484 9.31 2.10 -25.63
CA ALA A 484 9.81 0.85 -26.20
C ALA A 484 9.07 -0.38 -25.65
N LEU A 485 8.56 -0.31 -24.40
CA LEU A 485 7.76 -1.37 -23.78
C LEU A 485 6.28 -1.27 -24.16
N ASN A 486 5.73 -0.06 -24.20
CA ASN A 486 4.36 0.23 -24.61
C ASN A 486 4.31 1.39 -25.61
N PRO A 487 4.38 1.10 -26.93
CA PRO A 487 4.36 2.14 -27.95
C PRO A 487 3.06 2.92 -28.02
N ASN A 488 1.96 2.45 -27.44
CA ASN A 488 0.62 3.06 -27.54
C ASN A 488 0.27 3.93 -26.33
N ASP A 489 1.19 4.14 -25.40
CA ASP A 489 0.98 4.98 -24.22
C ASP A 489 0.92 6.47 -24.61
N THR A 490 -0.29 7.03 -24.68
CA THR A 490 -0.50 8.44 -25.08
C THR A 490 -0.02 9.43 -24.03
N VAL A 491 0.05 9.04 -22.76
CA VAL A 491 0.61 9.85 -21.68
C VAL A 491 2.13 9.96 -21.86
N ALA A 492 2.80 8.85 -22.14
CA ALA A 492 4.23 8.85 -22.39
C ALA A 492 4.61 9.69 -23.63
N TRP A 493 3.83 9.63 -24.72
CA TRP A 493 4.04 10.48 -25.88
C TRP A 493 3.84 11.97 -25.59
N LEU A 494 2.78 12.33 -24.85
CA LEU A 494 2.53 13.71 -24.40
C LEU A 494 3.74 14.25 -23.64
N HIS A 495 4.23 13.48 -22.68
CA HIS A 495 5.34 13.93 -21.83
C HIS A 495 6.68 13.89 -22.55
N LEU A 496 6.87 13.03 -23.55
CA LEU A 496 8.04 13.08 -24.42
C LEU A 496 8.05 14.36 -25.24
N GLY A 497 6.93 14.73 -25.87
CA GLY A 497 6.81 16.00 -26.59
C GLY A 497 7.12 17.19 -25.70
N LEU A 498 6.53 17.24 -24.50
CA LEU A 498 6.80 18.30 -23.52
C LEU A 498 8.25 18.34 -23.02
N ALA A 499 8.93 17.19 -22.91
CA ALA A 499 10.32 17.13 -22.51
C ALA A 499 11.25 17.61 -23.64
N GLU A 500 10.99 17.22 -24.89
CA GLU A 500 11.75 17.70 -26.04
C GLU A 500 11.56 19.21 -26.27
N GLU A 501 10.36 19.75 -25.98
CA GLU A 501 10.15 21.21 -25.95
C GLU A 501 11.07 21.91 -24.95
N GLN A 502 11.23 21.35 -23.74
CA GLN A 502 12.09 21.92 -22.71
C GLN A 502 13.58 21.83 -23.09
N ARG A 503 13.97 20.85 -23.91
CA ARG A 503 15.32 20.76 -24.49
C ARG A 503 15.56 21.75 -25.64
N GLY A 504 14.50 22.37 -26.17
CA GLY A 504 14.57 23.20 -27.37
C GLY A 504 14.61 22.41 -28.68
N GLU A 505 14.29 21.10 -28.64
CA GLU A 505 14.34 20.20 -29.80
C GLU A 505 12.98 20.18 -30.53
N ASP A 506 12.65 21.26 -31.24
CA ASP A 506 11.31 21.48 -31.78
C ASP A 506 10.81 20.40 -32.74
N LEU A 507 11.70 19.87 -33.59
CA LEU A 507 11.36 18.79 -34.52
C LEU A 507 11.09 17.48 -33.78
N ALA A 508 11.85 17.19 -32.72
CA ALA A 508 11.62 16.02 -31.89
C ALA A 508 10.31 16.15 -31.10
N ALA A 509 10.03 17.35 -30.56
CA ALA A 509 8.80 17.65 -29.85
C ALA A 509 7.56 17.46 -30.73
N LEU A 510 7.55 18.07 -31.93
CA LEU A 510 6.46 17.87 -32.88
C LEU A 510 6.33 16.40 -33.29
N GLY A 511 7.46 15.74 -33.56
CA GLY A 511 7.50 14.32 -33.88
C GLY A 511 6.79 13.47 -32.84
N ALA A 512 7.13 13.66 -31.56
CA ALA A 512 6.53 12.94 -30.44
C ALA A 512 5.02 13.21 -30.31
N TYR A 513 4.58 14.46 -30.46
CA TYR A 513 3.16 14.79 -30.43
C TYR A 513 2.37 14.12 -31.55
N LEU A 514 2.88 14.18 -32.78
CA LEU A 514 2.22 13.57 -33.94
C LEU A 514 2.21 12.05 -33.85
N ASP A 515 3.29 11.46 -33.35
CA ASP A 515 3.36 10.01 -33.08
C ASP A 515 2.34 9.59 -32.02
N GLY A 516 2.20 10.35 -30.93
CA GLY A 516 1.17 10.11 -29.93
C GLY A 516 -0.24 10.24 -30.51
N LEU A 517 -0.51 11.31 -31.27
CA LEU A 517 -1.82 11.52 -31.89
C LEU A 517 -2.20 10.41 -32.86
N ALA A 518 -1.23 9.83 -33.57
CA ALA A 518 -1.48 8.72 -34.47
C ALA A 518 -1.94 7.44 -33.75
N ARG A 519 -1.69 7.34 -32.43
CA ARG A 519 -2.03 6.17 -31.59
C ARG A 519 -3.31 6.36 -30.78
N VAL A 520 -3.93 7.54 -30.84
CA VAL A 520 -5.24 7.80 -30.25
C VAL A 520 -6.30 6.96 -30.99
N PRO A 521 -7.05 6.08 -30.31
CA PRO A 521 -8.11 5.30 -30.95
C PRO A 521 -9.24 6.18 -31.50
N ALA A 522 -9.73 5.89 -32.70
CA ALA A 522 -10.77 6.68 -33.39
C ALA A 522 -12.19 6.51 -32.82
N GLU A 523 -12.46 5.41 -32.11
CA GLU A 523 -13.77 5.12 -31.52
C GLU A 523 -13.65 5.01 -29.99
N ARG A 524 -14.49 5.74 -29.25
CA ARG A 524 -14.79 5.42 -27.85
C ARG A 524 -16.29 5.47 -27.60
N PRO A 525 -16.95 4.32 -27.36
CA PRO A 525 -18.18 4.28 -26.57
C PRO A 525 -17.86 4.23 -25.06
N THR A 526 -18.51 5.14 -24.33
CA THR A 526 -18.87 5.12 -22.88
C THR A 526 -17.80 5.42 -21.80
N VAL A 527 -17.51 6.71 -21.66
CA VAL A 527 -17.65 7.63 -20.49
C VAL A 527 -17.69 7.09 -19.04
N ALA A 528 -18.20 5.89 -18.70
CA ALA A 528 -18.40 5.53 -17.28
C ALA A 528 -17.15 5.03 -16.54
N TYR A 529 -16.18 4.44 -17.24
CA TYR A 529 -15.03 3.78 -16.62
C TYR A 529 -13.77 4.66 -16.55
N MET A 530 -13.69 5.67 -17.42
CA MET A 530 -12.56 6.62 -17.50
C MET A 530 -12.84 7.95 -16.77
N ASP A 531 -14.11 8.31 -16.55
CA ASP A 531 -14.46 9.47 -15.71
C ASP A 531 -14.20 9.21 -14.21
N ALA A 532 -14.15 7.94 -13.78
CA ALA A 532 -13.71 7.56 -12.44
C ALA A 532 -12.18 7.63 -12.24
N LEU A 533 -11.42 7.63 -13.33
CA LEU A 533 -9.96 7.78 -13.36
C LEU A 533 -9.55 9.17 -13.89
N SER A 534 -10.46 10.16 -13.81
CA SER A 534 -10.38 11.45 -14.51
C SER A 534 -9.20 12.34 -14.11
N GLU A 535 -8.03 12.06 -14.67
CA GLU A 535 -7.26 13.13 -15.28
C GLU A 535 -7.82 13.37 -16.69
N ALA A 536 -7.77 14.61 -17.18
CA ALA A 536 -8.23 14.94 -18.54
C ALA A 536 -7.72 13.88 -19.54
N PRO A 537 -8.55 13.35 -20.47
CA PRO A 537 -8.15 12.25 -21.33
C PRO A 537 -6.81 12.62 -21.96
N ALA A 538 -5.78 11.78 -21.78
CA ALA A 538 -4.42 12.05 -22.24
C ALA A 538 -4.41 12.52 -23.70
N ASP A 539 -5.31 12.00 -24.52
CA ASP A 539 -5.54 12.36 -25.92
C ASP A 539 -5.98 13.82 -26.11
N ARG A 540 -6.89 14.34 -25.26
CA ARG A 540 -7.29 15.77 -25.28
C ARG A 540 -6.16 16.65 -24.82
N ALA A 541 -5.44 16.25 -23.77
CA ALA A 541 -4.28 16.98 -23.28
C ALA A 541 -3.16 17.03 -24.34
N LEU A 542 -2.96 15.90 -25.04
CA LEU A 542 -2.04 15.74 -26.15
C LEU A 542 -2.41 16.61 -27.36
N GLN A 543 -3.68 16.58 -27.79
CA GLN A 543 -4.20 17.46 -28.85
C GLN A 543 -4.02 18.94 -28.46
N ALA A 544 -4.35 19.31 -27.23
CA ALA A 544 -4.23 20.68 -26.74
C ALA A 544 -2.76 21.13 -26.64
N ALA A 545 -1.85 20.25 -26.21
CA ALA A 545 -0.42 20.50 -26.16
C ALA A 545 0.16 20.71 -27.57
N ALA A 546 -0.13 19.79 -28.49
CA ALA A 546 0.29 19.89 -29.89
C ALA A 546 -0.23 21.18 -30.56
N ALA A 547 -1.51 21.53 -30.34
CA ALA A 547 -2.10 22.75 -30.89
C ALA A 547 -1.45 24.02 -30.32
N ARG A 548 -1.14 24.03 -29.02
CA ARG A 548 -0.44 25.14 -28.36
C ARG A 548 0.99 25.27 -28.86
N PHE A 549 1.67 24.15 -29.10
CA PHE A 549 3.02 24.12 -29.65
C PHE A 549 3.05 24.70 -31.07
N LEU A 550 2.20 24.22 -31.98
CA LEU A 550 2.11 24.71 -33.35
C LEU A 550 1.79 26.22 -33.40
N ARG A 551 0.84 26.69 -32.59
CA ARG A 551 0.52 28.12 -32.49
C ARG A 551 1.71 28.97 -32.04
N ARG A 552 2.48 28.51 -31.06
CA ARG A 552 3.69 29.21 -30.59
C ARG A 552 4.77 29.29 -31.66
N ARG A 553 4.87 28.26 -32.53
CA ARG A 553 5.83 28.17 -33.64
C ARG A 553 5.27 28.69 -34.97
N GLY A 554 4.15 29.44 -34.97
CA GLY A 554 3.58 30.05 -36.18
C GLY A 554 3.01 29.07 -37.22
N SER A 555 2.79 27.81 -36.84
CA SER A 555 2.29 26.75 -37.74
C SER A 555 0.77 26.56 -37.64
N ASP A 556 0.13 26.06 -38.70
CA ASP A 556 -1.32 25.91 -38.74
C ASP A 556 -1.84 24.74 -37.89
N ALA A 557 -2.33 25.07 -36.68
CA ALA A 557 -2.93 24.10 -35.77
C ALA A 557 -4.26 23.50 -36.27
N ARG A 558 -4.90 24.09 -37.30
CA ARG A 558 -6.15 23.58 -37.90
C ARG A 558 -5.95 22.26 -38.65
N LEU A 559 -4.72 21.88 -38.92
CA LEU A 559 -4.38 20.60 -39.55
C LEU A 559 -4.41 19.41 -38.58
N LEU A 560 -4.47 19.64 -37.25
CA LEU A 560 -4.50 18.56 -36.26
C LEU A 560 -5.78 17.70 -36.29
N PRO A 561 -7.00 18.25 -36.37
CA PRO A 561 -8.20 17.44 -36.58
C PRO A 561 -8.11 16.58 -37.85
N ALA A 562 -7.68 17.18 -38.96
CA ALA A 562 -7.47 16.46 -40.22
C ALA A 562 -6.42 15.36 -40.08
N PHE A 563 -5.37 15.56 -39.29
CA PHE A 563 -4.36 14.54 -39.00
C PHE A 563 -4.94 13.37 -38.20
N VAL A 564 -5.80 13.62 -37.22
CA VAL A 564 -6.43 12.56 -36.41
C VAL A 564 -7.37 11.71 -37.25
N GLU A 565 -8.11 12.31 -38.18
CA GLU A 565 -9.11 11.65 -39.03
C GLU A 565 -8.50 11.00 -40.30
N ALA A 566 -7.26 11.36 -40.66
CA ALA A 566 -6.63 10.89 -41.88
C ALA A 566 -6.23 9.40 -41.83
N SER A 567 -6.23 8.76 -43.01
CA SER A 567 -5.60 7.45 -43.22
C SER A 567 -4.10 7.48 -42.92
N ASP A 568 -3.46 6.33 -42.76
CA ASP A 568 -2.01 6.25 -42.53
C ASP A 568 -1.19 7.02 -43.57
N GLU A 569 -1.62 6.99 -44.83
CA GLU A 569 -0.97 7.74 -45.90
C GLU A 569 -1.21 9.25 -45.78
N GLY A 570 -2.43 9.66 -45.47
CA GLY A 570 -2.75 11.07 -45.22
C GLY A 570 -1.99 11.63 -44.02
N ARG A 571 -1.86 10.84 -42.94
CA ARG A 571 -1.05 11.19 -41.76
C ARG A 571 0.42 11.39 -42.13
N ARG A 572 1.00 10.53 -42.96
CA ARG A 572 2.39 10.71 -43.45
C ARG A 572 2.56 12.04 -44.19
N ALA A 573 1.64 12.40 -45.08
CA ALA A 573 1.70 13.64 -45.83
C ALA A 573 1.56 14.89 -44.93
N LEU A 574 0.54 14.90 -44.06
CA LEU A 574 0.28 15.99 -43.11
C LEU A 574 1.44 16.15 -42.11
N ARG A 575 2.01 15.05 -41.60
CA ARG A 575 3.19 15.08 -40.74
C ARG A 575 4.38 15.73 -41.42
N ALA A 576 4.68 15.33 -42.65
CA ALA A 576 5.79 15.90 -43.40
C ALA A 576 5.59 17.41 -43.61
N ASP A 577 4.35 17.85 -43.82
CA ASP A 577 4.03 19.26 -43.98
C ASP A 577 4.19 20.07 -42.70
N MET A 578 3.65 19.58 -41.58
CA MET A 578 3.81 20.20 -40.27
C MET A 578 5.30 20.28 -39.85
N LEU A 579 6.07 19.21 -40.07
CA LEU A 579 7.51 19.21 -39.76
C LEU A 579 8.28 20.22 -40.62
N ARG A 580 7.96 20.33 -41.92
CA ARG A 580 8.55 21.35 -42.79
C ARG A 580 8.17 22.76 -42.36
N SER A 581 6.94 22.98 -41.89
CA SER A 581 6.49 24.28 -41.39
C SER A 581 7.35 24.74 -40.21
N ILE A 582 7.63 23.86 -39.25
CA ILE A 582 8.47 24.18 -38.10
C ILE A 582 9.93 24.36 -38.49
N ALA A 583 10.48 23.53 -39.40
CA ALA A 583 11.87 23.63 -39.83
C ALA A 583 12.23 24.95 -40.54
N ARG A 584 11.24 25.77 -40.93
CA ARG A 584 11.44 27.08 -41.56
C ARG A 584 11.60 28.22 -40.55
N TYR A 585 11.31 27.98 -39.28
CA TYR A 585 11.49 28.90 -38.15
C TYR A 585 12.72 28.50 -37.35
#